data_AF-A0A147K7B9-F1
#
_entry.id   AF-A0A147K7B9-F1
#
_cell.length_a   1.000
_cell.length_b   1.000
_cell.length_c   1.000
_cell.angle_alpha   90.00
_cell.angle_beta   90.00
_cell.angle_gamma   90.00
#
_symmetry.space_group_name_H-M   'P 1'
#
loop_
_entity.id
_entity.type
_entity.pdbx_description
1 polymer ?
#
loop_
_entity_poly.entity_id
_entity_poly.type
_entity_poly.pdbx_seq_one_letter_code
_entity_poly.pdbx_strand_id
1 'polypeptide(L)'
;MSSPSPLQDKQIIVTRGVEQSTSMIQAIECLGGTAHAVPLLAFSESTLEDEYLLMMEKITQFEWIFFTSHNSIHFFRRKLKKLGISLKDLHVNIAAVGEKTAKHLRELGVEVDFLPSRFTAEDMIQEFLLENPLAQHILIPKGNLASSILSNGLAKERISHQEWVIYKNEVPTSAPQCLEETVKNIGSIVLHSQALQLLRITSKS
;
A
#
# COMPACT_ATOMS: atom_id res chain seq x y z
N MET A 1 29.21 31.81 14.09
CA MET A 1 27.88 32.08 13.52
C MET A 1 27.35 30.75 13.01
N SER A 2 26.22 30.27 13.53
CA SER A 2 25.58 29.05 13.04
C SER A 2 25.17 29.28 11.59
N SER A 3 25.56 28.39 10.68
CA SER A 3 25.08 28.40 9.30
C SER A 3 23.54 28.35 9.27
N PRO A 4 22.87 29.11 8.38
CA PRO A 4 21.41 29.10 8.31
C PRO A 4 20.90 27.68 8.09
N SER A 5 19.80 27.35 8.77
CA SER A 5 19.25 26.01 8.69
C SER A 5 18.80 25.71 7.25
N PRO A 6 19.03 24.51 6.70
CA PRO A 6 18.80 24.25 5.27
C PRO A 6 17.38 24.55 4.77
N LEU A 7 16.37 24.45 5.64
CA LEU A 7 14.96 24.71 5.32
C LEU A 7 14.41 25.97 5.99
N GLN A 8 15.26 26.87 6.46
CA GLN A 8 14.83 28.11 7.11
C GLN A 8 13.82 28.88 6.23
N ASP A 9 12.72 29.29 6.84
CA ASP A 9 11.58 30.00 6.23
C ASP A 9 10.86 29.24 5.09
N LYS A 10 11.17 27.95 4.90
CA LYS A 10 10.49 27.12 3.90
C LYS A 10 9.21 26.53 4.47
N GLN A 11 8.14 26.67 3.70
CA GLN A 11 6.85 26.05 3.96
C GLN A 11 6.70 24.84 3.02
N ILE A 12 6.44 23.64 3.55
CA ILE A 12 6.48 22.40 2.78
C ILE A 12 5.17 21.63 2.97
N ILE A 13 4.49 21.29 1.88
CA ILE A 13 3.26 20.50 1.93
C ILE A 13 3.60 19.02 1.82
N VAL A 14 3.27 18.27 2.87
CA VAL A 14 3.46 16.82 2.90
C VAL A 14 2.15 16.15 2.52
N THR A 15 2.14 15.47 1.38
CA THR A 15 0.92 14.96 0.73
C THR A 15 0.65 13.47 0.95
N ARG A 16 1.50 12.80 1.74
CA ARG A 16 1.33 11.39 2.12
C ARG A 16 0.38 11.27 3.32
N GLY A 17 -0.16 10.06 3.52
CA GLY A 17 -0.96 9.76 4.72
C GLY A 17 -0.23 10.12 6.01
N VAL A 18 -0.97 10.58 7.02
CA VAL A 18 -0.41 11.15 8.27
C VAL A 18 0.58 10.20 8.94
N GLU A 19 0.22 8.93 9.13
CA GLU A 19 1.09 7.92 9.75
C GLU A 19 2.40 7.66 8.97
N GLN A 20 2.37 7.83 7.64
CA GLN A 20 3.54 7.64 6.79
C GLN A 20 4.44 8.89 6.71
N SER A 21 3.98 10.00 7.27
CA SER A 21 4.58 11.33 7.11
C SER A 21 5.21 11.86 8.39
N THR A 22 4.97 11.25 9.54
CA THR A 22 5.45 11.73 10.85
C THR A 22 6.96 11.98 10.86
N SER A 23 7.76 11.04 10.38
CA SER A 23 9.23 11.20 10.33
C SER A 23 9.69 12.29 9.35
N MET A 24 8.95 12.48 8.24
CA MET A 24 9.23 13.52 7.26
C MET A 24 8.90 14.91 7.81
N ILE A 25 7.75 15.05 8.47
CA ILE A 25 7.33 16.27 9.16
C ILE A 25 8.37 16.66 10.19
N GLN A 26 8.76 15.71 11.06
CA GLN A 26 9.81 15.93 12.06
C GLN A 26 11.14 16.34 11.43
N ALA A 27 11.55 15.70 10.34
CA ALA A 27 12.79 16.07 9.65
C ALA A 27 12.75 17.48 9.05
N ILE A 28 11.61 17.90 8.49
CA ILE A 28 11.40 19.25 7.96
C ILE A 28 11.53 20.28 9.08
N GLU A 29 10.84 20.04 10.19
CA GLU A 29 10.85 20.92 11.37
C GLU A 29 12.23 20.99 12.02
N CYS A 30 12.93 19.86 12.16
CA CYS A 30 14.31 19.83 12.66
C CYS A 30 15.29 20.60 11.77
N LEU A 31 15.03 20.68 10.47
CA LEU A 31 15.82 21.46 9.51
C LEU A 31 15.35 22.92 9.38
N GLY A 32 14.47 23.39 10.28
CA GLY A 32 14.05 24.79 10.38
C GLY A 32 12.94 25.21 9.42
N GLY A 33 12.29 24.25 8.75
CA GLY A 33 11.12 24.49 7.91
C GLY A 33 9.80 24.31 8.67
N THR A 34 8.69 24.66 8.02
CA THR A 34 7.32 24.40 8.49
C THR A 34 6.65 23.38 7.59
N ALA A 35 6.14 22.29 8.16
CA ALA A 35 5.44 21.25 7.42
C ALA A 35 3.92 21.39 7.55
N HIS A 36 3.22 21.32 6.42
CA HIS A 36 1.76 21.30 6.34
C HIS A 36 1.30 19.93 5.84
N ALA A 37 0.66 19.15 6.71
CA ALA A 37 0.16 17.84 6.35
C ALA A 37 -1.17 17.97 5.58
N VAL A 38 -1.15 17.70 4.28
CA VAL A 38 -2.35 17.67 3.43
C VAL A 38 -2.41 16.32 2.70
N PRO A 39 -2.83 15.23 3.38
CA PRO A 39 -2.88 13.92 2.77
C PRO A 39 -3.76 13.91 1.52
N LEU A 40 -3.19 13.51 0.38
CA LEU A 40 -3.93 13.39 -0.88
C LEU A 40 -4.36 11.96 -1.18
N LEU A 41 -3.94 11.02 -0.34
CA LEU A 41 -4.24 9.61 -0.45
C LEU A 41 -4.61 9.08 0.92
N ALA A 42 -5.82 8.55 1.01
CA ALA A 42 -6.32 7.77 2.13
C ALA A 42 -6.66 6.35 1.67
N PHE A 43 -6.74 5.46 2.65
CA PHE A 43 -7.13 4.08 2.44
C PHE A 43 -8.33 3.77 3.34
N SER A 44 -9.41 3.29 2.75
CA SER A 44 -10.59 2.83 3.46
C SER A 44 -10.76 1.33 3.26
N GLU A 45 -11.34 0.65 4.25
CA GLU A 45 -11.64 -0.78 4.11
C GLU A 45 -12.73 -0.98 3.06
N SER A 46 -12.60 -2.00 2.19
CA SER A 46 -13.68 -2.36 1.27
C SER A 46 -14.89 -2.90 2.05
N THR A 47 -16.08 -2.36 1.80
CA THR A 47 -17.32 -2.67 2.54
C THR A 47 -18.29 -3.57 1.77
N LEU A 48 -17.80 -4.28 0.74
CA LEU A 48 -18.62 -5.23 -0.02
C LEU A 48 -18.84 -6.50 0.81
N GLU A 49 -19.96 -6.56 1.53
CA GLU A 49 -20.25 -7.62 2.50
C GLU A 49 -20.41 -8.99 1.81
N ASP A 50 -21.13 -9.06 0.69
CA ASP A 50 -21.34 -10.32 -0.04
C ASP A 50 -20.02 -10.92 -0.55
N GLU A 51 -19.12 -10.08 -1.07
CA GLU A 51 -17.79 -10.50 -1.52
C GLU A 51 -16.93 -10.96 -0.33
N TYR A 52 -17.04 -10.28 0.80
CA TYR A 52 -16.36 -10.67 2.03
C TYR A 52 -16.82 -12.04 2.52
N LEU A 53 -18.13 -12.27 2.66
CA LEU A 53 -18.67 -13.56 3.11
C LEU A 53 -18.22 -14.71 2.20
N LEU A 54 -18.36 -14.54 0.88
CA LEU A 54 -17.94 -15.55 -0.10
C LEU A 54 -16.43 -15.84 -0.03
N MET A 55 -15.61 -14.81 0.15
CA MET A 55 -14.17 -14.99 0.28
C MET A 55 -13.81 -15.75 1.56
N MET A 56 -14.49 -15.44 2.66
CA MET A 56 -14.23 -16.08 3.94
C MET A 56 -14.63 -17.55 3.96
N GLU A 57 -15.69 -17.94 3.26
CA GLU A 57 -16.05 -19.36 3.08
C GLU A 57 -14.96 -20.16 2.36
N LYS A 58 -14.18 -19.50 1.50
CA LYS A 58 -13.16 -20.15 0.66
C LYS A 58 -11.73 -19.87 1.11
N ILE A 59 -11.52 -19.12 2.18
CA ILE A 59 -10.18 -18.63 2.54
C ILE A 59 -9.19 -19.77 2.82
N THR A 60 -9.68 -20.91 3.31
CA THR A 60 -8.90 -22.11 3.59
C THR A 60 -8.63 -22.98 2.35
N GLN A 61 -9.21 -22.62 1.20
CA GLN A 61 -8.99 -23.31 -0.08
C GLN A 61 -7.78 -22.75 -0.84
N PHE A 62 -7.28 -21.58 -0.46
CA PHE A 62 -6.08 -21.02 -1.05
C PHE A 62 -4.85 -21.70 -0.47
N GLU A 63 -3.94 -22.09 -1.36
CA GLU A 63 -2.64 -22.67 -0.99
C GLU A 63 -1.61 -21.56 -0.74
N TRP A 64 -1.81 -20.40 -1.37
CA TRP A 64 -0.90 -19.26 -1.33
C TRP A 64 -1.63 -17.93 -1.16
N ILE A 65 -1.01 -17.00 -0.41
CA ILE A 65 -1.39 -15.59 -0.38
C ILE A 65 -0.21 -14.73 -0.82
N PHE A 66 -0.40 -13.92 -1.85
CA PHE A 66 0.62 -13.04 -2.40
C PHE A 66 0.40 -11.60 -1.92
N PHE A 67 1.24 -11.15 -0.98
CA PHE A 67 1.21 -9.78 -0.50
C PHE A 67 2.12 -8.87 -1.33
N THR A 68 1.52 -7.81 -1.86
CA THR A 68 2.23 -6.82 -2.69
C THR A 68 2.61 -5.57 -1.91
N SER A 69 1.99 -5.34 -0.74
CA SER A 69 2.21 -4.13 0.05
C SER A 69 1.89 -4.29 1.53
N HIS A 70 2.43 -3.37 2.34
CA HIS A 70 2.05 -3.21 3.74
C HIS A 70 0.52 -3.03 3.91
N ASN A 71 -0.12 -2.22 3.05
CA ASN A 71 -1.56 -1.98 3.14
C ASN A 71 -2.36 -3.26 2.90
N SER A 72 -1.97 -4.10 1.93
CA SER A 72 -2.65 -5.38 1.71
C SER A 72 -2.60 -6.27 2.96
N ILE A 73 -1.47 -6.32 3.67
CA ILE A 73 -1.34 -7.07 4.94
C ILE A 73 -2.24 -6.47 6.01
N HIS A 74 -2.19 -5.15 6.19
CA HIS A 74 -2.98 -4.45 7.22
C HIS A 74 -4.49 -4.71 7.05
N PHE A 75 -5.04 -4.46 5.86
CA PHE A 75 -6.46 -4.62 5.62
C PHE A 75 -6.89 -6.09 5.61
N PHE A 76 -6.05 -7.00 5.12
CA PHE A 76 -6.35 -8.43 5.16
C PHE A 76 -6.45 -8.95 6.60
N ARG A 77 -5.50 -8.57 7.46
CA ARG A 77 -5.55 -8.92 8.89
C ARG A 77 -6.79 -8.36 9.59
N ARG A 78 -7.23 -7.16 9.22
CA ARG A 78 -8.49 -6.60 9.72
C ARG A 78 -9.70 -7.42 9.30
N LYS A 79 -9.73 -7.92 8.05
CA LYS A 79 -10.76 -8.85 7.58
C LYS A 79 -10.76 -10.14 8.40
N LEU A 80 -9.61 -10.79 8.59
CA LEU A 80 -9.51 -12.02 9.39
C LEU A 80 -9.93 -11.80 10.85
N LYS A 81 -9.53 -10.67 11.46
CA LYS A 81 -9.84 -10.35 12.85
C LYS A 81 -11.35 -10.28 13.11
N LYS A 82 -12.16 -9.87 12.12
CA LYS A 82 -13.63 -9.85 12.25
C LYS A 82 -14.22 -11.24 12.49
N LEU A 83 -13.50 -12.30 12.13
CA LEU A 83 -13.86 -13.70 12.38
C LEU A 83 -13.14 -14.32 13.57
N GLY A 84 -12.31 -13.54 14.28
CA GLY A 84 -11.44 -14.08 15.33
C GLY A 84 -10.30 -14.96 14.80
N ILE A 85 -10.01 -14.91 13.50
CA ILE A 85 -8.93 -15.67 12.86
C ILE A 85 -7.67 -14.82 12.84
N SER A 86 -6.52 -15.41 13.16
CA SER A 86 -5.22 -14.77 12.92
C SER A 86 -4.61 -15.25 11.61
N LEU A 87 -3.84 -14.40 10.95
CA LEU A 87 -3.11 -14.76 9.72
C LEU A 87 -2.18 -15.96 9.93
N LYS A 88 -1.54 -16.04 11.11
CA LYS A 88 -0.65 -17.16 11.49
C LYS A 88 -1.39 -18.49 11.69
N ASP A 89 -2.70 -18.46 11.89
CA ASP A 89 -3.51 -19.66 12.14
C ASP A 89 -4.11 -20.20 10.83
N LEU A 90 -3.88 -19.51 9.70
CA LEU A 90 -4.19 -20.02 8.38
C LEU A 90 -3.09 -21.00 7.94
N HIS A 91 -3.48 -22.22 7.58
CA HIS A 91 -2.58 -23.18 6.92
C HIS A 91 -2.41 -22.81 5.45
N VAL A 92 -1.67 -21.73 5.18
CA VAL A 92 -1.47 -21.18 3.85
C VAL A 92 -0.04 -20.67 3.71
N ASN A 93 0.57 -20.87 2.54
CA ASN A 93 1.89 -20.33 2.26
C ASN A 93 1.80 -18.84 1.93
N ILE A 94 2.79 -18.07 2.36
CA ILE A 94 2.84 -16.63 2.22
C ILE A 94 3.98 -16.23 1.31
N ALA A 95 3.65 -15.51 0.24
CA ALA A 95 4.64 -14.91 -0.63
C ALA A 95 4.60 -13.38 -0.54
N ALA A 96 5.77 -12.76 -0.52
CA ALA A 96 5.90 -11.31 -0.52
C ALA A 96 6.60 -10.84 -1.78
N VAL A 97 6.03 -9.87 -2.51
CA VAL A 97 6.62 -9.37 -3.77
C VAL A 97 7.88 -8.52 -3.53
N GLY A 98 8.06 -7.96 -2.33
CA GLY A 98 9.22 -7.11 -2.04
C GLY A 98 9.68 -7.16 -0.60
N GLU A 99 10.97 -6.85 -0.39
CA GLU A 99 11.64 -6.97 0.92
C GLU A 99 10.92 -6.18 2.03
N LYS A 100 10.40 -4.98 1.74
CA LYS A 100 9.68 -4.18 2.73
C LYS A 100 8.40 -4.88 3.21
N THR A 101 7.71 -5.55 2.30
CA THR A 101 6.50 -6.33 2.60
C THR A 101 6.86 -7.58 3.39
N ALA A 102 7.93 -8.29 2.99
CA ALA A 102 8.45 -9.46 3.71
C ALA A 102 8.89 -9.12 5.14
N LYS A 103 9.66 -8.04 5.30
CA LYS A 103 10.06 -7.53 6.61
C LYS A 103 8.86 -7.24 7.50
N HIS A 104 7.82 -6.61 6.95
CA HIS A 104 6.62 -6.32 7.71
C HIS A 104 5.86 -7.59 8.15
N LEU A 105 5.80 -8.62 7.32
CA LEU A 105 5.22 -9.91 7.71
C LEU A 105 6.01 -10.55 8.86
N ARG A 106 7.35 -10.54 8.77
CA ARG A 106 8.24 -11.08 9.82
C ARG A 106 8.09 -10.32 11.14
N GLU A 107 7.95 -9.00 11.11
CA GLU A 107 7.66 -8.17 12.30
C GLU A 107 6.34 -8.55 12.99
N LEU A 108 5.39 -9.11 12.22
CA LEU A 108 4.12 -9.61 12.71
C LEU A 108 4.16 -11.08 13.15
N GLY A 109 5.35 -11.71 13.11
CA GLY A 109 5.53 -13.13 13.41
C GLY A 109 4.95 -14.07 12.35
N VAL A 110 4.80 -13.59 11.11
CA VAL A 110 4.33 -14.39 9.98
C VAL A 110 5.54 -14.82 9.14
N GLU A 111 5.64 -16.12 8.88
CA GLU A 111 6.66 -16.68 7.99
C GLU A 111 6.42 -16.26 6.55
N VAL A 112 7.49 -16.07 5.78
CA VAL A 112 7.43 -15.73 4.36
C VAL A 112 8.09 -16.88 3.62
N ASP A 113 7.27 -17.73 3.02
CA ASP A 113 7.68 -18.96 2.34
C ASP A 113 8.31 -18.68 0.98
N PHE A 114 7.97 -17.55 0.36
CA PHE A 114 8.56 -17.15 -0.92
C PHE A 114 8.80 -15.64 -1.02
N LEU A 115 9.97 -15.29 -1.56
CA LEU A 115 10.39 -13.92 -1.84
C LEU A 115 11.32 -13.95 -3.07
N PRO A 116 10.98 -13.28 -4.18
CA PRO A 116 11.81 -13.31 -5.37
C PRO A 116 13.12 -12.54 -5.17
N SER A 117 14.15 -12.95 -5.91
CA SER A 117 15.49 -12.35 -5.91
C SER A 117 15.46 -10.88 -6.34
N ARG A 118 14.54 -10.55 -7.24
CA ARG A 118 14.26 -9.20 -7.72
C ARG A 118 12.80 -8.88 -7.44
N PHE A 119 12.54 -7.73 -6.83
CA PHE A 119 11.22 -7.32 -6.35
C PHE A 119 10.30 -6.80 -7.47
N THR A 120 10.22 -7.52 -8.59
CA THR A 120 9.36 -7.23 -9.74
C THR A 120 8.26 -8.29 -9.86
N ALA A 121 7.19 -7.97 -10.58
CA ALA A 121 6.10 -8.92 -10.79
C ALA A 121 6.51 -10.06 -11.73
N GLU A 122 7.36 -9.78 -12.71
CA GLU A 122 7.89 -10.75 -13.65
C GLU A 122 8.78 -11.78 -12.95
N ASP A 123 9.73 -11.31 -12.15
CA ASP A 123 10.64 -12.17 -11.38
C ASP A 123 9.87 -12.97 -10.33
N MET A 124 8.89 -12.34 -9.67
CA MET A 124 7.96 -13.01 -8.76
C MET A 124 7.35 -14.26 -9.41
N ILE A 125 6.81 -14.15 -10.63
CA ILE A 125 6.14 -15.28 -11.27
C ILE A 125 7.15 -16.34 -11.74
N GLN A 126 8.22 -15.92 -12.40
CA GLN A 126 9.19 -16.85 -12.96
C GLN A 126 9.87 -17.68 -11.87
N GLU A 127 10.39 -17.03 -10.84
CA GLU A 127 11.09 -17.71 -9.75
C GLU A 127 10.11 -18.55 -8.91
N PHE A 128 8.92 -18.02 -8.64
CA PHE A 128 7.90 -18.76 -7.88
C PHE A 128 7.54 -20.08 -8.55
N LEU A 129 7.33 -20.08 -9.87
CA LEU A 129 6.96 -21.29 -10.60
C LEU A 129 8.11 -22.27 -10.82
N LEU A 130 9.36 -21.79 -10.76
CA LEU A 130 10.52 -22.68 -10.75
C LEU A 130 10.61 -23.47 -9.44
N GLU A 131 10.35 -22.82 -8.30
CA GLU A 131 10.39 -23.45 -6.99
C GLU A 131 9.10 -24.22 -6.65
N ASN A 132 7.96 -23.74 -7.13
CA ASN A 132 6.62 -24.24 -6.81
C ASN A 132 5.82 -24.55 -8.10
N PRO A 133 6.28 -25.50 -8.93
CA PRO A 133 5.69 -25.76 -10.27
C PRO A 133 4.26 -26.31 -10.23
N LEU A 134 3.81 -26.81 -9.07
CA LEU A 134 2.47 -27.37 -8.87
C LEU A 134 1.53 -26.40 -8.14
N ALA A 135 2.00 -25.20 -7.76
CA ALA A 135 1.19 -24.27 -6.99
C ALA A 135 -0.08 -23.88 -7.74
N GLN A 136 -1.21 -23.92 -7.03
CA GLN A 136 -2.50 -23.46 -7.51
C GLN A 136 -3.19 -22.61 -6.44
N HIS A 137 -4.38 -22.11 -6.76
CA HIS A 137 -5.25 -21.43 -5.82
C HIS A 137 -4.56 -20.31 -5.03
N ILE A 138 -4.10 -19.29 -5.75
CA ILE A 138 -3.38 -18.14 -5.18
C ILE A 138 -4.36 -16.99 -4.90
N LEU A 139 -4.36 -16.46 -3.68
CA LEU A 139 -5.08 -15.24 -3.32
C LEU A 139 -4.19 -14.01 -3.42
N ILE A 140 -4.68 -12.96 -4.07
CA ILE A 140 -3.99 -11.66 -4.18
C ILE A 140 -4.85 -10.58 -3.49
N PRO A 141 -4.66 -10.34 -2.18
CA PRO A 141 -5.31 -9.22 -1.50
C PRO A 141 -4.72 -7.89 -1.98
N LYS A 142 -5.56 -6.99 -2.49
CA LYS A 142 -5.12 -5.75 -3.13
C LYS A 142 -6.06 -4.56 -2.88
N GLY A 143 -5.58 -3.39 -3.26
CA GLY A 143 -6.42 -2.19 -3.35
C GLY A 143 -7.11 -2.09 -4.72
N ASN A 144 -8.19 -1.32 -4.80
CA ASN A 144 -8.96 -1.12 -6.03
C ASN A 144 -8.16 -0.55 -7.22
N LEU A 145 -7.08 0.20 -6.97
CA LEU A 145 -6.20 0.78 -7.99
C LEU A 145 -4.89 0.01 -8.20
N ALA A 146 -4.71 -1.12 -7.51
CA ALA A 146 -3.47 -1.88 -7.64
C ALA A 146 -3.36 -2.54 -9.04
N SER A 147 -2.16 -2.51 -9.60
CA SER A 147 -1.85 -3.07 -10.92
C SER A 147 -2.25 -4.55 -11.01
N SER A 148 -2.71 -4.97 -12.20
CA SER A 148 -3.05 -6.37 -12.50
C SER A 148 -1.90 -7.14 -13.14
N ILE A 149 -0.66 -6.61 -13.16
CA ILE A 149 0.49 -7.30 -13.78
C ILE A 149 0.68 -8.71 -13.20
N LEU A 150 0.64 -8.86 -11.87
CA LEU A 150 0.81 -10.14 -11.19
C LEU A 150 -0.30 -11.14 -11.57
N SER A 151 -1.56 -10.71 -11.52
CA SER A 151 -2.70 -11.54 -11.93
C SER A 151 -2.62 -11.92 -13.41
N ASN A 152 -2.33 -10.97 -14.29
CA ASN A 152 -2.17 -11.22 -15.73
C ASN A 152 -1.03 -12.20 -16.01
N GLY A 153 0.07 -12.10 -15.28
CA GLY A 153 1.19 -13.00 -15.45
C GLY A 153 0.89 -14.42 -14.95
N LEU A 154 0.25 -14.59 -13.79
CA LEU A 154 -0.25 -15.89 -13.34
C LEU A 154 -1.27 -16.50 -14.31
N ALA A 155 -2.15 -15.67 -14.89
CA ALA A 155 -3.11 -16.09 -15.91
C ALA A 155 -2.43 -16.65 -17.17
N LYS A 156 -1.34 -16.02 -17.63
CA LYS A 156 -0.56 -16.48 -18.79
C LYS A 156 0.05 -17.87 -18.55
N GLU A 157 0.48 -18.12 -17.32
CA GLU A 157 1.03 -19.41 -16.88
C GLU A 157 -0.06 -20.42 -16.49
N ARG A 158 -1.36 -20.08 -16.69
CA ARG A 158 -2.53 -20.92 -16.37
C ARG A 158 -2.63 -21.32 -14.90
N ILE A 159 -2.14 -20.47 -14.00
CA ILE A 159 -2.23 -20.68 -12.55
C ILE A 159 -3.56 -20.16 -12.03
N SER A 160 -4.29 -21.00 -11.30
CA SER A 160 -5.53 -20.62 -10.63
C SER A 160 -5.24 -19.55 -9.57
N HIS A 161 -5.89 -18.40 -9.69
CA HIS A 161 -5.72 -17.30 -8.75
C HIS A 161 -6.99 -16.45 -8.65
N GLN A 162 -7.11 -15.70 -7.56
CA GLN A 162 -8.20 -14.77 -7.31
C GLN A 162 -7.66 -13.46 -6.74
N GLU A 163 -8.06 -12.34 -7.33
CA GLU A 163 -7.83 -11.02 -6.73
C GLU A 163 -8.95 -10.70 -5.73
N TRP A 164 -8.58 -10.09 -4.60
CA TRP A 164 -9.55 -9.61 -3.62
C TRP A 164 -9.33 -8.14 -3.27
N VAL A 165 -10.30 -7.29 -3.60
CA VAL A 165 -10.23 -5.85 -3.31
C VAL A 165 -10.64 -5.61 -1.86
N ILE A 166 -9.66 -5.54 -0.97
CA ILE A 166 -9.85 -5.44 0.49
C ILE A 166 -9.78 -4.00 1.01
N TYR A 167 -9.28 -3.06 0.20
CA TYR A 167 -9.27 -1.64 0.53
C TYR A 167 -9.43 -0.77 -0.71
N LYS A 168 -9.87 0.47 -0.50
CA LYS A 168 -10.00 1.48 -1.55
C LYS A 168 -8.96 2.58 -1.34
N ASN A 169 -8.41 3.06 -2.45
CA ASN A 169 -7.59 4.25 -2.52
C ASN A 169 -8.54 5.43 -2.74
N GLU A 170 -8.52 6.40 -1.84
CA GLU A 170 -9.43 7.54 -1.85
C GLU A 170 -8.65 8.85 -1.71
N VAL A 171 -9.20 9.93 -2.26
CA VAL A 171 -8.75 11.29 -1.94
C VAL A 171 -9.58 11.76 -0.74
N PRO A 172 -8.98 12.17 0.39
CA PRO A 172 -9.74 12.69 1.51
C PRO A 172 -10.63 13.86 1.09
N THR A 173 -11.88 13.90 1.53
CA THR A 173 -12.83 14.96 1.14
C THR A 173 -12.35 16.36 1.53
N SER A 174 -11.59 16.47 2.62
CA SER A 174 -10.97 17.72 3.07
C SER A 174 -9.74 18.14 2.26
N ALA A 175 -9.11 17.22 1.51
CA ALA A 175 -7.83 17.46 0.88
C ALA A 175 -7.83 18.63 -0.13
N PRO A 176 -8.84 18.79 -1.03
CA PRO A 176 -8.87 19.92 -1.95
C PRO A 176 -8.93 21.27 -1.22
N GLN A 177 -9.79 21.40 -0.21
CA GLN A 177 -9.94 22.64 0.55
C GLN A 177 -8.68 22.94 1.37
N CYS A 178 -8.15 21.96 2.10
CA CYS A 178 -6.92 22.13 2.87
C CYS A 178 -5.74 22.50 1.95
N LEU A 179 -5.64 21.89 0.76
CA LEU A 179 -4.59 22.22 -0.19
C LEU A 179 -4.73 23.66 -0.69
N GLU A 180 -5.95 24.08 -1.07
CA GLU A 180 -6.22 25.44 -1.54
C GLU A 180 -5.91 26.51 -0.48
N GLU A 181 -6.36 26.30 0.76
CA GLU A 181 -6.05 27.18 1.89
C GLU A 181 -4.55 27.25 2.17
N THR A 182 -3.86 26.11 2.14
CA THR A 182 -2.42 26.03 2.38
C THR A 182 -1.63 26.74 1.28
N VAL A 183 -2.01 26.54 0.00
CA VAL A 183 -1.36 27.18 -1.15
C VAL A 183 -1.55 28.71 -1.13
N LYS A 184 -2.75 29.20 -0.81
CA LYS A 184 -3.03 30.64 -0.73
C LYS A 184 -2.18 31.36 0.32
N ASN A 185 -1.77 30.64 1.36
CA ASN A 185 -1.06 31.20 2.50
C ASN A 185 0.48 31.03 2.40
N ILE A 186 1.02 30.48 1.31
CA ILE A 186 2.44 30.11 1.19
C ILE A 186 3.06 30.64 -0.11
N GLY A 187 4.24 31.27 0.00
CA GLY A 187 4.97 31.84 -1.14
C GLY A 187 5.80 30.86 -2.00
N SER A 188 6.10 29.65 -1.52
CA SER A 188 6.80 28.60 -2.29
C SER A 188 6.46 27.21 -1.79
N ILE A 189 6.22 26.25 -2.68
CA ILE A 189 5.77 24.89 -2.34
C ILE A 189 6.73 23.85 -2.92
N VAL A 190 7.11 22.87 -2.11
CA VAL A 190 7.73 21.63 -2.56
C VAL A 190 6.72 20.50 -2.35
N LEU A 191 6.33 19.83 -3.44
CA LEU A 191 5.42 18.68 -3.42
C LEU A 191 6.20 17.39 -3.70
N HIS A 192 5.92 16.35 -2.92
CA HIS A 192 6.49 15.02 -3.14
C HIS A 192 5.38 13.97 -3.23
N SER A 193 4.91 13.63 -4.44
CA SER A 193 3.95 12.52 -4.59
C SER A 193 3.67 12.06 -6.04
N GLN A 194 3.39 10.76 -6.21
CA GLN A 194 2.70 10.20 -7.38
C GLN A 194 1.21 10.65 -7.45
N ALA A 195 0.61 11.08 -6.34
CA ALA A 195 -0.79 11.52 -6.24
C ALA A 195 -1.09 12.84 -6.95
N LEU A 196 -0.07 13.60 -7.38
CA LEU A 196 -0.25 14.76 -8.25
C LEU A 196 -0.92 14.40 -9.58
N GLN A 197 -0.78 13.16 -10.05
CA GLN A 197 -1.47 12.68 -11.25
C GLN A 197 -3.00 12.57 -11.07
N LEU A 198 -3.48 12.45 -9.82
CA LEU A 198 -4.91 12.37 -9.49
C LEU A 198 -5.55 13.76 -9.35
N LEU A 199 -4.76 14.75 -8.93
CA LEU A 199 -5.19 16.14 -8.89
C LEU A 199 -4.94 16.79 -10.25
N ARG A 200 -5.90 16.72 -11.17
CA ARG A 200 -5.97 17.67 -12.29
C ARG A 200 -6.24 19.06 -11.71
N ILE A 201 -5.20 19.73 -11.21
CA ILE A 201 -5.28 21.14 -10.84
C ILE A 201 -5.31 21.92 -12.15
N THR A 202 -6.51 22.21 -12.65
CA THR A 202 -6.70 23.22 -13.68
C THR A 202 -6.33 24.56 -13.08
N SER A 203 -5.11 25.05 -13.36
CA SER A 203 -4.77 26.44 -13.10
C SER A 203 -5.66 27.31 -13.98
N LYS A 204 -6.58 28.06 -13.38
CA LYS A 204 -7.09 29.25 -14.04
C LYS A 204 -6.02 30.32 -13.91
N SER A 205 -5.48 30.71 -15.07
CA SER A 205 -4.72 31.94 -15.28
C SER A 205 -5.53 33.16 -14.89
#